data_AF-A0AAD2CLS0-F1
#
_entry.id   AF-A0AAD2CLS0-F1
#
_cell.length_a   1.000
_cell.length_b   1.000
_cell.length_c   1.000
_cell.angle_alpha   90.00
_cell.angle_beta   90.00
_cell.angle_gamma   90.00
#
_symmetry.space_group_name_H-M   'P 1'
#
loop_
_entity.id
_entity.type
_entity.pdbx_description
1 polymer ?
#
loop_
_entity_poly.entity_id
_entity_poly.type
_entity_poly.pdbx_seq_one_letter_code
_entity_poly.pdbx_strand_id
1 'polypeptide(L)'
;MQSPNTGDGGDVEPLQQQWSFQDVSFHHLAEEPLTTGSKRRKEVELQLLEHLKESNEAIDPLIELWSSERQDAAAIFESMEEVCSPGLKEEEMTLRQMIDESDMEWAEPMVRLSLLFFVKGQYEDSLNWCQKALGVKPWHFEGGRLLVVLHLRMGQFGQALQVARRHLLPALNDRTSNKRRTDWVNEVMKKALQILKEAETAASSKRQDKYLDVDECPIIEGRTLCWE
;
A
#
# COMPACT_ATOMS: atom_id res chain seq x y z
N MET A 1 -3.04 -63.50 -14.07
CA MET A 1 -3.66 -62.28 -13.53
C MET A 1 -2.52 -61.36 -13.11
N GLN A 2 -2.16 -60.42 -13.98
CA GLN A 2 -1.08 -59.45 -13.77
C GLN A 2 -1.75 -58.10 -13.46
N SER A 3 -1.39 -57.49 -12.33
CA SER A 3 -1.91 -56.19 -11.91
C SER A 3 -1.26 -55.05 -12.71
N PRO A 4 -1.98 -53.96 -13.03
CA PRO A 4 -1.40 -52.82 -13.71
C PRO A 4 -0.69 -51.88 -12.73
N ASN A 5 0.46 -51.42 -13.20
CA ASN A 5 1.35 -50.43 -12.62
C ASN A 5 0.73 -49.03 -12.79
N THR A 6 0.35 -48.35 -11.70
CA THR A 6 -0.07 -46.94 -11.72
C THR A 6 1.13 -46.07 -11.41
N GLY A 7 1.75 -45.56 -12.48
CA GLY A 7 2.84 -44.60 -12.41
C GLY A 7 2.36 -43.16 -12.30
N ASP A 8 3.27 -42.36 -11.74
CA ASP A 8 3.55 -40.96 -12.05
C ASP A 8 2.62 -39.90 -11.45
N GLY A 9 2.85 -39.65 -10.15
CA GLY A 9 2.54 -38.37 -9.54
C GLY A 9 3.62 -37.37 -9.90
N GLY A 10 3.37 -36.54 -10.90
CA GLY A 10 4.20 -35.37 -11.20
C GLY A 10 4.07 -34.35 -10.07
N ASP A 11 5.14 -34.24 -9.28
CA ASP A 11 5.33 -33.16 -8.31
C ASP A 11 5.42 -31.83 -9.06
N VAL A 12 4.31 -31.09 -9.11
CA VAL A 12 4.30 -29.69 -9.53
C VAL A 12 4.81 -28.88 -8.36
N GLU A 13 6.13 -28.63 -8.35
CA GLU A 13 6.80 -27.76 -7.41
C GLU A 13 6.23 -26.33 -7.56
N PRO A 14 5.52 -25.78 -6.55
CA PRO A 14 5.02 -24.42 -6.64
C PRO A 14 6.21 -23.48 -6.54
N LEU A 15 6.41 -22.63 -7.56
CA LEU A 15 7.35 -21.52 -7.56
C LEU A 15 6.97 -20.52 -6.45
N GLN A 16 7.31 -20.84 -5.21
CA GLN A 16 7.41 -19.89 -4.11
C GLN A 16 8.65 -19.03 -4.39
N GLN A 17 8.47 -17.94 -5.13
CA GLN A 17 9.43 -16.85 -5.09
C GLN A 17 9.54 -16.39 -3.63
N GLN A 18 10.67 -16.67 -3.01
CA GLN A 18 10.97 -16.34 -1.64
C GLN A 18 11.42 -14.87 -1.58
N TRP A 19 10.46 -13.96 -1.39
CA TRP A 19 10.74 -12.54 -1.22
C TRP A 19 11.32 -12.32 0.19
N SER A 20 12.65 -12.20 0.31
CA SER A 20 13.30 -11.96 1.60
C SER A 20 13.05 -10.51 2.06
N PHE A 21 12.63 -10.35 3.32
CA PHE A 21 12.15 -9.09 3.90
C PHE A 21 13.26 -8.06 4.18
N GLN A 22 14.54 -8.43 4.08
CA GLN A 22 15.65 -7.57 4.53
C GLN A 22 16.15 -6.58 3.47
N ASP A 23 15.73 -6.71 2.21
CA ASP A 23 16.25 -5.90 1.09
C ASP A 23 15.19 -5.11 0.31
N VAL A 24 13.96 -4.96 0.81
CA VAL A 24 13.00 -4.01 0.19
C VAL A 24 13.35 -2.60 0.63
N SER A 25 14.44 -2.09 0.04
CA SER A 25 14.75 -0.69 0.04
C SER A 25 13.70 0.01 -0.82
N PHE A 26 12.78 0.76 -0.20
CA PHE A 26 11.80 1.60 -0.89
C PHE A 26 12.43 2.76 -1.70
N HIS A 27 13.73 2.71 -2.00
CA HIS A 27 14.47 3.70 -2.79
C HIS A 27 14.17 3.63 -4.30
N HIS A 28 13.22 2.80 -4.75
CA HIS A 28 12.74 2.74 -6.15
C HIS A 28 11.32 3.28 -6.37
N LEU A 29 10.66 3.86 -5.35
CA LEU A 29 9.31 4.45 -5.45
C LEU A 29 9.28 5.82 -6.16
N ALA A 30 9.89 5.92 -7.33
CA ALA A 30 10.09 7.22 -7.96
C ALA A 30 9.81 7.15 -9.45
N GLU A 31 8.55 7.06 -9.87
CA GLU A 31 8.17 7.16 -11.29
C GLU A 31 6.87 7.93 -11.53
N GLU A 32 6.81 9.20 -11.10
CA GLU A 32 6.24 10.36 -11.83
C GLU A 32 6.09 11.59 -10.90
N PRO A 33 6.14 12.83 -11.42
CA PRO A 33 5.86 14.00 -10.59
C PRO A 33 4.42 13.95 -10.08
N LEU A 34 4.20 14.26 -8.79
CA LEU A 34 2.86 14.33 -8.20
C LEU A 34 1.92 15.15 -9.10
N THR A 35 0.91 14.49 -9.66
CA THR A 35 -0.14 15.18 -10.39
C THR A 35 -0.89 16.14 -9.46
N THR A 36 -1.48 17.20 -10.00
CA THR A 36 -2.33 18.12 -9.24
C THR A 36 -3.46 17.38 -8.51
N GLY A 37 -3.99 16.30 -9.13
CA GLY A 37 -4.99 15.43 -8.52
C GLY A 37 -4.45 14.67 -7.30
N SER A 38 -3.28 14.03 -7.43
CA SER A 38 -2.64 13.30 -6.32
C SER A 38 -2.33 14.22 -5.15
N LYS A 39 -1.81 15.43 -5.39
CA LYS A 39 -1.55 16.42 -4.34
C LYS A 39 -2.84 16.81 -3.60
N ARG A 40 -3.90 17.16 -4.34
CA ARG A 40 -5.20 17.51 -3.75
C ARG A 40 -5.78 16.37 -2.91
N ARG A 41 -5.64 15.11 -3.35
CA ARG A 41 -6.08 13.95 -2.56
C ARG A 41 -5.32 13.83 -1.23
N LYS A 42 -3.99 14.01 -1.25
CA LYS A 42 -3.18 14.01 -0.01
C LYS A 42 -3.55 15.15 0.93
N GLU A 43 -3.89 16.33 0.40
CA GLU A 43 -4.39 17.45 1.21
C GLU A 43 -5.74 17.12 1.86
N VAL A 44 -6.67 16.49 1.13
CA VAL A 44 -7.95 16.01 1.68
C VAL A 44 -7.71 14.93 2.74
N GLU A 45 -6.82 13.97 2.48
CA GLU A 45 -6.43 12.94 3.46
C GLU A 45 -5.94 13.57 4.76
N LEU A 46 -5.05 14.57 4.70
CA LEU A 46 -4.56 15.29 5.88
C LEU A 46 -5.68 16.00 6.66
N GLN A 47 -6.63 16.63 5.97
CA GLN A 47 -7.77 17.28 6.62
C GLN A 47 -8.67 16.27 7.34
N LEU A 48 -8.95 15.14 6.69
CA LEU A 48 -9.75 14.06 7.27
C LEU A 48 -9.04 13.41 8.46
N LEU A 49 -7.73 13.17 8.37
CA LEU A 49 -6.92 12.66 9.48
C LEU A 49 -6.96 13.60 10.69
N GLU A 50 -6.82 14.91 10.48
CA GLU A 50 -6.92 15.91 11.56
C GLU A 50 -8.30 15.87 12.25
N HIS A 51 -9.37 15.68 11.47
CA HIS A 51 -10.74 15.58 12.00
C HIS A 51 -10.95 14.38 12.94
N LEU A 52 -10.13 13.32 12.81
CA LEU A 52 -10.20 12.15 13.69
C LEU A 52 -9.87 12.46 15.16
N LYS A 53 -9.29 13.63 15.47
CA LYS A 53 -9.02 14.05 16.86
C LYS A 53 -10.28 14.05 17.71
N GLU A 54 -11.38 14.55 17.14
CA GLU A 54 -12.61 14.83 17.88
C GLU A 54 -13.81 14.00 17.42
N SER A 55 -13.73 13.33 16.27
CA SER A 55 -14.86 12.61 15.68
C SER A 55 -14.45 11.31 15.00
N ASN A 56 -15.44 10.44 14.75
CA ASN A 56 -15.32 9.27 13.87
C ASN A 56 -15.90 9.53 12.48
N GLU A 57 -16.52 10.70 12.23
CA GLU A 57 -17.18 11.03 10.96
C GLU A 57 -16.24 11.02 9.76
N ALA A 58 -14.93 11.20 9.97
CA ALA A 58 -13.93 11.13 8.91
C ALA A 58 -13.46 9.70 8.58
N ILE A 59 -13.92 8.66 9.30
CA ILE A 59 -13.49 7.28 9.03
C ILE A 59 -13.98 6.81 7.66
N ASP A 60 -15.28 6.92 7.38
CA ASP A 60 -15.84 6.44 6.11
C ASP A 60 -15.31 7.24 4.90
N PRO A 61 -15.21 8.59 4.95
CA PRO A 61 -14.57 9.36 3.89
C PRO A 61 -13.10 9.00 3.64
N LEU A 62 -12.34 8.60 4.68
CA LEU A 62 -10.97 8.12 4.50
C LEU A 62 -10.94 6.78 3.78
N ILE A 63 -11.80 5.83 4.18
CA ILE A 63 -11.91 4.52 3.54
C ILE A 63 -12.31 4.68 2.08
N GLU A 64 -13.30 5.53 1.79
CA GLU A 64 -13.73 5.83 0.42
C GLU A 64 -12.59 6.46 -0.40
N LEU A 65 -11.87 7.45 0.17
CA LEU A 65 -10.73 8.09 -0.48
C LEU A 65 -9.62 7.09 -0.83
N TRP A 66 -9.33 6.14 0.07
CA TRP A 66 -8.29 5.12 -0.14
C TRP A 66 -8.72 4.03 -1.12
N SER A 67 -10.00 3.67 -1.10
CA SER A 67 -10.59 2.69 -2.02
C SER A 67 -10.72 3.23 -3.45
N SER A 68 -10.80 4.55 -3.61
CA SER A 68 -10.97 5.24 -4.90
C SER A 68 -9.73 6.03 -5.35
N GLU A 69 -8.54 5.67 -4.86
CA GLU A 69 -7.29 6.34 -5.30
C GLU A 69 -7.09 6.23 -6.83
N ARG A 70 -7.67 5.20 -7.47
CA ARG A 70 -7.80 5.02 -8.93
C ARG A 70 -9.27 5.02 -9.36
N GLN A 71 -9.54 5.49 -10.58
CA GLN A 71 -10.90 5.74 -11.09
C GLN A 71 -11.74 4.47 -11.32
N ASP A 72 -11.08 3.34 -11.59
CA ASP A 72 -11.67 2.03 -11.85
C ASP A 72 -11.73 1.11 -10.62
N ALA A 73 -10.99 1.46 -9.57
CA ALA A 73 -10.83 0.67 -8.36
C ALA A 73 -12.16 0.26 -7.70
N ALA A 74 -13.08 1.22 -7.55
CA ALA A 74 -14.34 0.99 -6.85
C ALA A 74 -15.19 -0.09 -7.54
N ALA A 75 -15.31 -0.02 -8.88
CA ALA A 75 -16.06 -1.00 -9.66
C ALA A 75 -15.41 -2.38 -9.62
N ILE A 76 -14.07 -2.43 -9.64
CA ILE A 76 -13.33 -3.69 -9.49
C ILE A 76 -13.63 -4.32 -8.12
N PHE A 77 -13.52 -3.55 -7.04
CA PHE A 77 -13.77 -4.07 -5.69
C PHE A 77 -15.23 -4.50 -5.49
N GLU A 78 -16.19 -3.75 -6.01
CA GLU A 78 -17.60 -4.12 -6.00
C GLU A 78 -17.81 -5.47 -6.71
N SER A 79 -17.21 -5.68 -7.89
CA SER A 79 -17.31 -6.95 -8.62
C SER A 79 -16.75 -8.15 -7.84
N MET A 80 -15.68 -7.95 -7.07
CA MET A 80 -15.06 -8.99 -6.24
C MET A 80 -15.94 -9.38 -5.03
N GLU A 81 -16.79 -8.47 -4.57
CA GLU A 81 -17.71 -8.68 -3.44
C GLU A 81 -19.01 -9.37 -3.87
N GLU A 82 -19.42 -9.22 -5.14
CA GLU A 82 -20.64 -9.85 -5.67
C GLU A 82 -20.46 -11.34 -6.03
N VAL A 83 -19.40 -11.68 -6.77
CA VAL A 83 -19.20 -13.04 -7.31
C VAL A 83 -17.77 -13.48 -7.08
N CYS A 84 -17.58 -14.41 -6.14
CA CYS A 84 -16.27 -14.97 -5.86
C CYS A 84 -15.93 -16.15 -6.79
N SER A 85 -14.77 -16.10 -7.44
CA SER A 85 -14.22 -17.20 -8.24
C SER A 85 -13.84 -18.42 -7.37
N PRO A 86 -13.84 -19.65 -7.91
CA PRO A 86 -13.41 -20.83 -7.16
C PRO A 86 -11.99 -20.70 -6.59
N GLY A 87 -11.90 -20.70 -5.26
CA GLY A 87 -10.62 -20.55 -4.56
C GLY A 87 -10.02 -19.14 -4.64
N LEU A 88 -10.82 -18.13 -5.00
CA LEU A 88 -10.44 -16.72 -5.07
C LEU A 88 -9.21 -16.48 -5.98
N LYS A 89 -9.19 -17.08 -7.17
CA LYS A 89 -8.05 -17.03 -8.09
C LYS A 89 -8.07 -15.76 -8.94
N GLU A 90 -9.24 -15.40 -9.45
CA GLU A 90 -9.40 -14.20 -10.30
C GLU A 90 -9.19 -12.92 -9.48
N GLU A 91 -9.67 -12.90 -8.24
CA GLU A 91 -9.49 -11.80 -7.30
C GLU A 91 -8.01 -11.63 -6.93
N GLU A 92 -7.32 -12.73 -6.65
CA GLU A 92 -5.88 -12.68 -6.37
C GLU A 92 -5.08 -12.13 -7.55
N MET A 93 -5.36 -12.63 -8.76
CA MET A 93 -4.71 -12.16 -9.99
C MET A 93 -4.97 -10.67 -10.22
N THR A 94 -6.21 -10.24 -10.06
CA THR A 94 -6.60 -8.83 -10.26
C THR A 94 -5.93 -7.93 -9.22
N LEU A 95 -5.91 -8.31 -7.94
CA LEU A 95 -5.25 -7.55 -6.89
C LEU A 95 -3.73 -7.45 -7.12
N ARG A 96 -3.09 -8.52 -7.58
CA ARG A 96 -1.67 -8.51 -7.95
C ARG A 96 -1.40 -7.57 -9.12
N GLN A 97 -2.23 -7.64 -10.17
CA GLN A 97 -2.13 -6.72 -11.30
C GLN A 97 -2.26 -5.26 -10.85
N MET A 98 -3.22 -4.95 -9.96
CA MET A 98 -3.38 -3.59 -9.41
C MET A 98 -2.16 -3.12 -8.61
N ILE A 99 -1.52 -4.02 -7.86
CA ILE A 99 -0.29 -3.72 -7.11
C ILE A 99 0.87 -3.44 -8.07
N ASP A 100 1.02 -4.26 -9.11
CA ASP A 100 2.08 -4.12 -10.11
C ASP A 100 1.89 -2.83 -10.93
N GLU A 101 0.67 -2.52 -11.36
CA GLU A 101 0.33 -1.29 -12.09
C GLU A 101 0.41 0.00 -11.26
N SER A 102 0.56 -0.11 -9.94
CA SER A 102 0.70 1.04 -9.04
C SER A 102 2.10 1.14 -8.43
N ASP A 103 3.07 0.35 -8.91
CA ASP A 103 4.45 0.34 -8.44
C ASP A 103 4.56 0.23 -6.91
N MET A 104 3.65 -0.54 -6.30
CA MET A 104 3.55 -0.71 -4.85
C MET A 104 3.28 0.60 -4.05
N GLU A 105 2.76 1.65 -4.66
CA GLU A 105 2.42 2.91 -3.96
C GLU A 105 1.01 2.95 -3.39
N TRP A 106 0.17 1.96 -3.72
CA TRP A 106 -1.23 1.91 -3.31
C TRP A 106 -1.50 0.78 -2.31
N ALA A 107 -1.86 1.17 -1.09
CA ALA A 107 -2.01 0.24 0.02
C ALA A 107 -3.27 -0.64 -0.06
N GLU A 108 -4.39 -0.13 -0.58
CA GLU A 108 -5.68 -0.82 -0.57
C GLU A 108 -5.64 -2.21 -1.22
N PRO A 109 -5.14 -2.40 -2.47
CA PRO A 109 -5.10 -3.73 -3.08
C PRO A 109 -4.17 -4.68 -2.30
N MET A 110 -3.12 -4.18 -1.64
CA MET A 110 -2.28 -5.00 -0.77
C MET A 110 -3.01 -5.46 0.49
N VAL A 111 -3.83 -4.59 1.10
CA VAL A 111 -4.67 -4.98 2.26
C VAL A 111 -5.70 -6.02 1.83
N ARG A 112 -6.36 -5.83 0.69
CA ARG A 112 -7.33 -6.81 0.16
C ARG A 112 -6.66 -8.14 -0.19
N LEU A 113 -5.47 -8.11 -0.79
CA LEU A 113 -4.69 -9.32 -1.08
C LEU A 113 -4.29 -10.04 0.20
N SER A 114 -3.87 -9.29 1.21
CA SER A 114 -3.59 -9.82 2.55
C SER A 114 -4.84 -10.48 3.16
N LEU A 115 -6.01 -9.86 3.07
CA LEU A 115 -7.27 -10.42 3.56
C LEU A 115 -7.65 -11.70 2.82
N LEU A 116 -7.46 -11.73 1.51
CA LEU A 116 -7.67 -12.93 0.69
C LEU A 116 -6.79 -14.08 1.16
N PHE A 117 -5.49 -13.85 1.41
CA PHE A 117 -4.60 -14.87 1.98
C PHE A 117 -5.02 -15.32 3.38
N PHE A 118 -5.49 -14.38 4.21
CA PHE A 118 -6.01 -14.69 5.53
C PHE A 118 -7.19 -15.68 5.46
N VAL A 119 -8.13 -15.44 4.55
CA VAL A 119 -9.31 -16.30 4.32
C VAL A 119 -8.90 -17.68 3.78
N LYS A 120 -7.87 -17.74 2.93
CA LYS A 120 -7.26 -19.01 2.46
C LYS A 120 -6.50 -19.78 3.55
N GLY A 121 -6.28 -19.18 4.73
CA GLY A 121 -5.49 -19.76 5.81
C GLY A 121 -3.97 -19.63 5.62
N GLN A 122 -3.53 -18.84 4.64
CA GLN A 122 -2.12 -18.58 4.32
C GLN A 122 -1.64 -17.38 5.14
N TYR A 123 -1.42 -17.57 6.44
CA TYR A 123 -1.20 -16.47 7.39
C TYR A 123 0.13 -15.75 7.19
N GLU A 124 1.18 -16.45 6.76
CA GLU A 124 2.50 -15.87 6.50
C GLU A 124 2.46 -14.92 5.29
N ASP A 125 1.83 -15.34 4.19
CA ASP A 125 1.63 -14.50 3.00
C ASP A 125 0.75 -13.29 3.32
N SER A 126 -0.32 -13.53 4.09
CA SER A 126 -1.20 -12.48 4.58
C SER A 126 -0.42 -11.45 5.41
N LEU A 127 0.41 -11.89 6.35
CA LEU A 127 1.28 -11.04 7.16
C LEU A 127 2.22 -10.19 6.31
N ASN A 128 2.88 -10.80 5.34
CA ASN A 128 3.82 -10.12 4.44
C ASN A 128 3.12 -8.98 3.67
N TRP A 129 1.97 -9.25 3.04
CA TRP A 129 1.23 -8.23 2.29
C TRP A 129 0.66 -7.13 3.19
N CYS A 130 0.18 -7.49 4.39
CA CYS A 130 -0.30 -6.51 5.36
C CYS A 130 0.81 -5.54 5.79
N GLN A 131 2.01 -6.06 6.03
CA GLN A 131 3.17 -5.25 6.39
C GLN A 131 3.62 -4.33 5.25
N LYS A 132 3.59 -4.80 4.00
CA LYS A 132 3.84 -3.96 2.82
C LYS A 132 2.83 -2.82 2.72
N ALA A 133 1.54 -3.12 2.86
CA ALA A 133 0.49 -2.11 2.85
C ALA A 133 0.68 -1.04 3.94
N LEU A 134 1.05 -1.45 5.15
CA LEU A 134 1.33 -0.55 6.26
C LEU A 134 2.68 0.17 6.14
N GLY A 135 3.59 -0.31 5.29
CA GLY A 135 4.79 0.42 4.88
C GLY A 135 4.45 1.65 4.03
N VAL A 136 3.49 1.47 3.11
CA VAL A 136 2.96 2.54 2.25
C VAL A 136 2.07 3.51 3.04
N LYS A 137 1.12 2.97 3.81
CA LYS A 137 0.15 3.75 4.59
C LYS A 137 0.06 3.25 6.03
N PRO A 138 0.95 3.71 6.94
CA PRO A 138 0.99 3.24 8.33
C PRO A 138 -0.30 3.40 9.14
N TRP A 139 -1.19 4.29 8.71
CA TRP A 139 -2.47 4.62 9.34
C TRP A 139 -3.70 3.98 8.66
N HIS A 140 -3.49 3.02 7.74
CA HIS A 140 -4.59 2.30 7.10
C HIS A 140 -5.40 1.50 8.13
N PHE A 141 -6.71 1.74 8.21
CA PHE A 141 -7.55 1.14 9.25
C PHE A 141 -7.72 -0.37 9.09
N GLU A 142 -8.10 -0.86 7.90
CA GLU A 142 -8.21 -2.30 7.66
C GLU A 142 -6.86 -3.00 7.82
N GLY A 143 -5.79 -2.45 7.24
CA GLY A 143 -4.44 -3.01 7.39
C GLY A 143 -4.02 -3.15 8.85
N GLY A 144 -4.23 -2.11 9.67
CA GLY A 144 -3.93 -2.16 11.10
C GLY A 144 -4.74 -3.22 11.85
N ARG A 145 -6.04 -3.33 11.56
CA ARG A 145 -6.93 -4.35 12.16
C ARG A 145 -6.52 -5.76 11.74
N LEU A 146 -6.26 -5.96 10.44
CA LEU A 146 -5.86 -7.25 9.89
C LEU A 146 -4.54 -7.74 10.49
N LEU A 147 -3.55 -6.85 10.66
CA LEU A 147 -2.28 -7.21 11.30
C LEU A 147 -2.47 -7.68 12.75
N VAL A 148 -3.37 -7.05 13.51
CA VAL A 148 -3.71 -7.51 14.87
C VAL A 148 -4.34 -8.90 14.82
N VAL A 149 -5.33 -9.10 13.95
CA VAL A 149 -6.02 -10.38 13.81
C VAL A 149 -5.06 -11.49 13.39
N LEU A 150 -4.15 -11.22 12.46
CA LEU A 150 -3.09 -12.14 12.03
C LEU A 150 -2.24 -12.60 13.20
N HIS A 151 -1.70 -11.67 14.00
CA HIS A 151 -0.92 -12.04 15.19
C HIS A 151 -1.75 -12.86 16.19
N LEU A 152 -3.03 -12.55 16.39
CA LEU A 152 -3.91 -13.36 17.24
C LEU A 152 -4.10 -14.78 16.69
N ARG A 153 -4.31 -14.92 15.37
CA ARG A 153 -4.47 -16.24 14.71
C ARG A 153 -3.21 -17.09 14.78
N MET A 154 -2.04 -16.47 14.75
CA MET A 154 -0.74 -17.14 14.92
C MET A 154 -0.36 -17.37 16.40
N GLY A 155 -1.23 -17.04 17.37
CA GLY A 155 -0.95 -17.20 18.81
C GLY A 155 0.05 -16.20 19.39
N GLN A 156 0.35 -15.13 18.64
CA GLN A 156 1.35 -14.10 18.97
C GLN A 156 0.71 -12.91 19.71
N PHE A 157 0.15 -13.18 20.90
CA PHE A 157 -0.63 -12.19 21.66
C PHE A 157 0.14 -10.93 22.05
N GLY A 158 1.43 -11.08 22.38
CA GLY A 158 2.29 -9.95 22.73
C GLY A 158 2.46 -8.99 21.54
N GLN A 159 2.71 -9.53 20.35
CA GLN A 159 2.83 -8.78 19.11
C GLN A 159 1.49 -8.14 18.74
N ALA A 160 0.38 -8.87 18.86
CA ALA A 160 -0.96 -8.33 18.61
C ALA A 160 -1.23 -7.07 19.45
N LEU A 161 -0.87 -7.08 20.74
CA LEU A 161 -1.05 -5.91 21.62
C LEU A 161 -0.15 -4.72 21.22
N GLN A 162 1.10 -4.99 20.83
CA GLN A 162 2.01 -3.95 20.37
C GLN A 162 1.51 -3.30 19.08
N VAL A 163 1.12 -4.11 18.10
CA VAL A 163 0.54 -3.66 16.84
C VAL A 163 -0.75 -2.87 17.10
N ALA A 164 -1.63 -3.36 17.96
CA ALA A 164 -2.89 -2.68 18.29
C ALA A 164 -2.65 -1.27 18.84
N ARG A 165 -1.63 -1.08 19.68
CA ARG A 165 -1.27 0.23 20.23
C ARG A 165 -0.70 1.17 19.17
N ARG A 166 -0.04 0.64 18.15
CA ARG A 166 0.65 1.41 17.11
C ARG A 166 -0.25 1.78 15.94
N HIS A 167 -1.10 0.86 15.49
CA HIS A 167 -1.82 1.00 14.21
C HIS A 167 -3.32 1.23 14.35
N LEU A 168 -3.94 0.90 15.48
CA LEU A 168 -5.38 1.13 15.64
C LEU A 168 -5.67 2.55 16.12
N LEU A 169 -6.68 3.17 15.50
CA LEU A 169 -7.26 4.43 15.96
C LEU A 169 -7.77 4.27 17.40
N PRO A 170 -7.23 5.00 18.39
CA PRO A 170 -7.73 4.94 19.76
C PRO A 170 -9.19 5.40 19.82
N ALA A 171 -10.00 4.85 20.72
CA ALA A 171 -11.39 5.31 20.91
C ALA A 171 -11.45 6.75 21.45
N LEU A 172 -12.54 7.46 21.18
CA LEU A 172 -12.85 8.74 21.84
C LEU A 172 -12.98 8.53 23.34
N ASN A 173 -12.48 9.48 24.12
CA ASN A 173 -12.51 9.46 25.57
C ASN A 173 -12.56 10.88 26.13
N ASP A 174 -13.79 11.35 26.35
CA ASP A 174 -14.09 12.69 26.88
C ASP A 174 -13.45 12.95 28.23
N ARG A 175 -13.29 11.93 29.08
CA ARG A 175 -12.65 12.07 30.40
C ARG A 175 -11.18 12.49 30.31
N THR A 176 -10.54 12.16 29.19
CA THR A 176 -9.14 12.50 28.90
C THR A 176 -9.02 13.54 27.81
N SER A 177 -10.13 14.20 27.43
CA SER A 177 -10.20 15.13 26.30
C SER A 177 -9.54 14.55 25.04
N ASN A 178 -9.86 13.28 24.72
CA ASN A 178 -9.31 12.56 23.57
C ASN A 178 -7.78 12.45 23.49
N LYS A 179 -7.03 12.74 24.58
CA LYS A 179 -5.56 12.86 24.56
C LYS A 179 -4.83 11.76 23.76
N ARG A 180 -5.10 10.48 24.04
CA ARG A 180 -4.43 9.36 23.35
C ARG A 180 -4.71 9.35 21.85
N ARG A 181 -5.92 9.70 21.44
CA ARG A 181 -6.32 9.82 20.04
C ARG A 181 -5.68 11.03 19.40
N THR A 182 -5.64 12.18 20.09
CA THR A 182 -4.91 13.37 19.63
C THR A 182 -3.43 13.08 19.40
N ASP A 183 -2.77 12.40 20.34
CA ASP A 183 -1.37 11.99 20.22
C ASP A 183 -1.17 11.06 19.00
N TRP A 184 -2.06 10.08 18.81
CA TRP A 184 -2.03 9.18 17.66
C TRP A 184 -2.20 9.94 16.33
N VAL A 185 -3.18 10.85 16.25
CA VAL A 185 -3.42 11.64 15.04
C VAL A 185 -2.22 12.53 14.73
N ASN A 186 -1.62 13.18 15.72
CA ASN A 186 -0.43 14.02 15.53
C ASN A 186 0.74 13.22 14.94
N GLU A 187 0.98 12.00 15.46
CA GLU A 187 2.04 11.12 14.94
C GLU A 187 1.76 10.63 13.51
N VAL A 188 0.50 10.32 13.20
CA VAL A 188 0.07 9.94 11.85
C VAL A 188 0.21 11.10 10.87
N MET A 189 -0.27 12.30 11.25
CA MET A 189 -0.14 13.53 10.47
C MET A 189 1.30 13.88 10.17
N LYS A 190 2.19 13.75 11.16
CA LYS A 190 3.64 13.95 10.98
C LYS A 190 4.21 13.04 9.91
N LYS A 191 3.83 11.75 9.89
CA LYS A 191 4.29 10.79 8.86
C LYS A 191 3.68 11.09 7.50
N ALA A 192 2.40 11.41 7.44
CA ALA A 192 1.72 11.78 6.19
C ALA A 192 2.34 13.02 5.54
N LEU A 193 2.65 14.05 6.32
CA LEU A 193 3.34 15.24 5.85
C LEU A 193 4.76 14.94 5.36
N GLN A 194 5.48 14.06 6.06
CA GLN A 194 6.82 13.63 5.64
C GLN A 194 6.78 12.92 4.29
N ILE A 195 5.87 11.97 4.11
CA ILE A 195 5.67 11.25 2.84
C ILE A 195 5.30 12.23 1.71
N LEU A 196 4.40 13.19 1.96
CA LEU A 196 4.04 14.21 0.97
C LEU A 196 5.25 15.07 0.57
N LYS A 197 6.05 15.51 1.54
CA LYS A 197 7.25 16.33 1.29
C LYS A 197 8.31 15.56 0.50
N GLU A 198 8.52 14.29 0.81
CA GLU A 198 9.44 13.41 0.07
C GLU A 198 9.00 13.27 -1.39
N ALA A 199 7.71 13.02 -1.62
CA ALA A 199 7.15 12.94 -2.96
C ALA A 199 7.26 14.27 -3.74
N GLU A 200 7.05 15.42 -3.10
CA GLU A 200 7.27 16.74 -3.71
C GLU A 200 8.74 17.02 -4.07
N THR A 201 9.66 16.55 -3.23
CA THR A 201 11.11 16.69 -3.45
C THR A 201 11.57 15.81 -4.60
N ALA A 202 11.10 14.56 -4.66
CA ALA A 202 11.37 13.64 -5.76
C ALA A 202 10.83 14.18 -7.10
N ALA A 203 9.60 14.72 -7.09
CA ALA A 203 8.99 15.33 -8.27
C ALA A 203 9.77 16.57 -8.76
N SER A 204 10.29 17.38 -7.84
CA SER A 204 11.08 18.59 -8.18
C SER A 204 12.44 18.25 -8.77
N SER A 205 13.14 17.24 -8.21
CA SER A 205 14.48 16.85 -8.66
C SER A 205 14.47 16.37 -10.12
N LYS A 206 13.48 15.55 -10.49
CA LYS A 206 13.31 15.07 -11.88
C LYS A 206 13.07 16.18 -12.91
N ARG A 207 12.41 17.28 -12.50
CA ARG A 207 12.21 18.43 -13.40
C ARG A 207 13.53 19.12 -13.72
N GLN A 208 14.49 19.11 -12.80
CA GLN A 208 15.82 19.70 -13.03
C GLN A 208 16.66 18.81 -13.97
N ASP A 209 16.64 17.50 -13.79
CA ASP A 209 17.38 16.57 -14.67
C ASP A 209 16.92 16.66 -16.13
N LYS A 210 15.61 16.82 -16.37
CA LYS A 210 15.07 17.00 -17.74
C LYS A 210 15.54 18.29 -18.43
N TYR A 211 15.99 19.30 -17.67
CA TYR A 211 16.56 20.54 -18.22
C TYR A 211 18.06 20.44 -18.47
N LEU A 212 18.76 19.46 -17.87
CA LEU A 212 20.20 19.28 -18.03
C LEU A 212 20.56 18.33 -19.19
N ASP A 213 19.60 17.57 -19.71
CA ASP A 213 19.79 16.62 -20.82
C ASP A 213 19.51 17.24 -22.21
N VAL A 214 19.44 18.57 -22.27
CA VAL A 214 19.43 19.28 -23.55
C VAL A 214 20.89 19.46 -23.96
N ASP A 215 21.44 18.48 -24.68
CA ASP A 215 22.60 18.63 -25.57
C ASP A 215 22.25 19.63 -26.70
N GLU A 216 21.94 20.87 -26.32
CA GLU A 216 22.00 21.98 -27.23
C GLU A 216 23.48 22.20 -27.52
N CYS A 217 23.96 21.60 -28.62
CA CYS A 217 25.21 21.97 -29.26
C CYS A 217 25.25 23.51 -29.31
N PRO A 218 26.17 24.17 -28.59
CA PRO A 218 26.19 25.62 -28.57
C PRO A 218 26.43 26.11 -30.02
N ILE A 219 25.44 26.78 -30.59
CA ILE A 219 25.57 27.42 -31.89
C ILE A 219 26.45 28.65 -31.69
N ILE A 220 27.76 28.46 -31.81
CA ILE A 220 28.73 29.54 -31.82
C ILE A 220 28.94 29.91 -33.30
N GLU A 221 28.57 31.15 -33.66
CA GLU A 221 28.91 31.77 -34.95
C GLU A 221 28.44 31.02 -36.21
N GLY A 222 27.27 30.39 -36.17
CA GLY A 222 26.64 29.81 -37.36
C GLY A 222 27.34 28.56 -37.92
N ARG A 223 28.17 27.88 -37.13
CA ARG A 223 28.70 26.56 -37.46
C ARG A 223 28.36 25.56 -36.36
N THR A 224 27.65 24.51 -36.72
CA THR A 224 27.43 23.34 -35.86
C THR A 224 28.72 22.54 -35.80
N LEU A 225 29.40 22.57 -34.65
CA LEU A 225 30.52 21.68 -34.36
C LEU A 225 29.95 20.39 -33.77
N CYS A 226 29.76 19.37 -34.60
CA CYS A 226 29.60 18.01 -34.12
C CYS A 226 31.00 17.49 -33.76
N TRP A 227 31.19 16.99 -32.55
CA TRP A 227 32.44 16.35 -32.15
C TRP A 227 32.61 15.05 -32.96
N GLU A 228 33.67 14.96 -33.76
CA GLU A 228 34.13 13.72 -34.42
C GLU A 228 34.89 12.80 -33.46
#